data_AF-A0AAD0VBX7-F1
#
_entry.id   AF-A0AAD0VBX7-F1
#
_cell.length_a   1.000
_cell.length_b   1.000
_cell.length_c   1.000
_cell.angle_alpha   90.00
_cell.angle_beta   90.00
_cell.angle_gamma   90.00
#
_symmetry.space_group_name_H-M   'P 1'
#
loop_
_entity.id
_entity.type
_entity.pdbx_description
1 polymer ?
#
loop_
_entity_poly.entity_id
_entity_poly.type
_entity_poly.pdbx_seq_one_letter_code
_entity_poly.pdbx_strand_id
1 'polypeptide(L)' 'MAIFMSIIVFIVSFVLLLGTYILLVANNKIKKRRMDKVLRLVAAYSLAAALVYFYQYLYL' A
#
# COMPACT_ATOMS: atom_id res chain seq x y z
N MET A 1 -12.77 -15.56 7.05
CA MET A 1 -12.48 -14.28 7.75
C MET A 1 -11.11 -13.71 7.36
N ALA A 2 -10.02 -14.47 7.56
CA ALA A 2 -8.63 -14.05 7.31
C ALA A 2 -8.38 -13.42 5.92
N ILE A 3 -8.85 -14.09 4.87
CA ILE A 3 -8.65 -13.67 3.47
C ILE A 3 -9.36 -12.35 3.21
N PHE A 4 -10.60 -12.21 3.70
CA PHE A 4 -11.40 -11.00 3.52
C PHE A 4 -10.76 -9.80 4.22
N MET A 5 -10.27 -9.99 5.46
CA MET A 5 -9.54 -8.96 6.19
C MET A 5 -8.22 -8.59 5.51
N SER A 6 -7.50 -9.56 4.96
CA SER A 6 -6.24 -9.31 4.24
C SER A 6 -6.46 -8.49 2.97
N ILE A 7 -7.57 -8.70 2.27
CA ILE A 7 -7.98 -7.88 1.11
C ILE A 7 -8.29 -6.45 1.55
N ILE A 8 -8.99 -6.26 2.67
CA ILE A 8 -9.27 -4.93 3.23
C ILE A 8 -7.97 -4.22 3.60
N VAL A 9 -7.05 -4.90 4.29
CA VAL A 9 -5.73 -4.38 4.67
C VAL A 9 -4.93 -3.98 3.43
N PHE A 10 -4.98 -4.78 2.36
CA PHE A 10 -4.35 -4.45 1.08
C PHE A 10 -4.92 -3.14 0.50
N ILE A 11 -6.25 -3.03 0.40
CA ILE A 11 -6.92 -1.86 -0.19
C ILE A 11 -6.63 -0.60 0.63
N VAL A 12 -6.74 -0.69 1.96
CA VAL A 12 -6.48 0.44 2.87
C VAL A 12 -5.02 0.90 2.76
N SER A 13 -4.06 -0.04 2.77
CA SER A 13 -2.65 0.27 2.64
C SER A 13 -2.34 0.92 1.29
N PHE A 14 -2.93 0.40 0.21
CA PHE A 14 -2.76 0.93 -1.12
C PHE A 14 -3.28 2.36 -1.24
N VAL A 15 -4.50 2.64 -0.74
CA VAL A 15 -5.10 3.97 -0.77
C VAL A 15 -4.28 4.96 0.08
N LEU A 16 -3.81 4.56 1.27
CA LEU A 16 -2.99 5.41 2.12
C LEU A 16 -1.64 5.76 1.47
N LEU A 17 -0.94 4.76 0.94
CA LEU A 17 0.36 4.95 0.28
C LEU A 17 0.24 5.79 -1.00
N LEU A 18 -0.79 5.55 -1.79
CA LEU A 18 -1.02 6.31 -3.01
C LEU A 18 -1.46 7.75 -2.71
N GLY A 19 -2.39 7.91 -1.76
CA GLY A 19 -2.91 9.21 -1.33
C GLY A 19 -1.83 10.09 -0.70
N THR A 20 -0.98 9.53 0.17
CA THR A 20 0.16 10.25 0.74
C THR A 20 1.15 10.68 -0.34
N TYR A 21 1.44 9.82 -1.33
CA TYR A 21 2.28 10.21 -2.47
C TYR A 21 1.68 11.39 -3.25
N ILE A 22 0.39 11.33 -3.58
CA ILE A 22 -0.30 12.41 -4.33
C ILE A 22 -0.24 13.72 -3.54
N LEU A 23 -0.52 13.69 -2.23
CA LEU A 23 -0.43 14.87 -1.36
C LEU A 23 0.98 15.44 -1.29
N LEU A 24 2.01 14.60 -1.21
CA LEU A 24 3.41 15.03 -1.15
C LEU A 24 3.89 15.64 -2.47
N VAL A 25 3.40 15.11 -3.60
CA VAL A 25 3.64 15.72 -4.92
C VAL A 25 2.90 17.04 -5.05
N ALA A 26 1.63 17.12 -4.61
CA ALA A 26 0.83 18.35 -4.66
C ALA A 26 1.42 19.46 -3.79
N ASN A 27 1.99 19.12 -2.62
CA ASN A 27 2.69 20.06 -1.74
C ASN A 27 4.12 20.38 -2.18
N ASN A 28 4.56 19.96 -3.39
CA ASN A 28 5.92 20.13 -3.90
C ASN A 28 7.04 19.63 -2.96
N LYS A 29 6.71 18.79 -1.96
CA LYS A 29 7.67 18.17 -1.05
C LYS A 29 8.54 17.14 -1.78
N ILE A 30 8.01 16.54 -2.85
CA ILE A 30 8.68 15.49 -3.62
C ILE A 30 8.52 15.76 -5.12
N LYS A 31 9.61 15.58 -5.89
CA LYS A 31 9.61 15.71 -7.34
C LYS A 31 8.78 14.59 -7.96
N LYS A 32 7.84 14.93 -8.86
CA LYS A 32 7.00 13.96 -9.56
C LYS A 32 7.87 12.92 -10.27
N ARG A 33 7.83 11.67 -9.81
CA ARG A 33 8.50 10.53 -10.46
C ARG A 33 7.53 9.85 -11.42
N ARG A 34 8.04 9.07 -12.39
CA ARG A 34 7.22 8.26 -13.31
C ARG A 34 6.19 7.46 -12.51
N MET A 35 4.91 7.75 -12.75
CA MET A 35 3.80 7.21 -11.95
C MET A 35 3.78 5.67 -12.00
N ASP A 36 4.19 5.08 -13.12
CA ASP A 36 4.34 3.62 -13.28
C ASP A 36 5.29 2.98 -12.24
N LYS A 37 6.41 3.65 -11.95
CA LYS A 37 7.38 3.13 -10.97
C LYS A 37 6.82 3.22 -9.55
N VAL A 38 6.10 4.30 -9.25
CA VAL A 38 5.48 4.52 -7.94
C VAL A 38 4.33 3.54 -7.73
N LEU A 39 3.48 3.34 -8.73
CA LEU A 39 2.36 2.40 -8.66
C LEU A 39 2.85 0.97 -8.41
N ARG A 40 3.90 0.53 -9.13
CA ARG A 40 4.53 -0.78 -8.93
C ARG A 40 5.11 -0.92 -7.52
N LEU A 41 5.72 0.14 -7.00
CA LEU A 41 6.26 0.16 -5.64
C LEU A 41 5.16 0.06 -4.59
N VAL A 42 4.12 0.89 -4.70
CA VAL A 42 2.97 0.91 -3.79
C VAL A 42 2.23 -0.42 -3.81
N ALA A 43 2.04 -1.03 -4.98
CA ALA A 43 1.45 -2.35 -5.11
C ALA A 43 2.27 -3.42 -4.38
N ALA A 44 3.60 -3.43 -4.55
CA ALA A 44 4.49 -4.37 -3.87
C ALA A 44 4.46 -4.21 -2.35
N TYR A 45 4.50 -2.98 -1.84
CA TYR A 45 4.41 -2.70 -0.41
C TYR A 45 3.04 -3.08 0.18
N SER A 46 1.96 -2.81 -0.55
CA SER A 46 0.61 -3.18 -0.12
C SER A 46 0.45 -4.70 -0.08
N LEU A 47 1.03 -5.42 -1.06
CA LEU A 47 1.04 -6.89 -1.09
C LEU A 47 1.81 -7.46 0.09
N ALA A 48 2.99 -6.91 0.39
CA ALA A 48 3.80 -7.32 1.53
C ALA A 48 3.04 -7.13 2.86
N ALA A 49 2.37 -5.99 3.04
CA ALA A 49 1.57 -5.71 4.24
C ALA A 49 0.42 -6.71 4.40
N ALA A 50 -0.30 -7.03 3.32
CA ALA A 50 -1.35 -8.05 3.35
C ALA A 50 -0.82 -9.44 3.66
N LEU A 51 0.37 -9.80 3.15
CA LEU A 51 1.01 -11.08 3.41
C LEU A 51 1.45 -11.22 4.87
N VAL A 52 2.04 -10.16 5.43
CA VAL A 52 2.43 -10.10 6.85
C VAL A 52 1.20 -10.21 7.74
N TYR A 53 0.11 -9.49 7.41
CA TYR A 53 -1.14 -9.58 8.15
C TYR A 53 -1.75 -10.99 8.08
N PHE A 54 -1.72 -11.62 6.91
CA PHE A 54 -2.20 -12.99 6.72
C PHE A 54 -1.38 -13.99 7.54
N TYR A 55 -0.05 -13.83 7.57
CA TYR A 55 0.83 -14.66 8.39
C TYR A 55 0.56 -14.43 9.89
N GLN A 56 0.42 -13.18 10.32
CA GLN A 56 0.11 -12.85 11.70
C GLN A 56 -1.22 -13.48 12.14
N TYR A 57 -2.26 -13.43 11.29
CA TYR A 57 -3.55 -14.05 11.60
C TYR A 57 -3.50 -15.59 11.68
N LEU A 58 -2.56 -16.23 10.98
CA LEU A 58 -2.43 -17.69 10.96
C LEU A 58 -1.65 -18.24 12.15
N TYR A 59 -0.64 -17.51 12.62
CA TYR A 59 0.34 -17.99 13.59
C TYR A 59 0.26 -17.31 14.96
N LEU A 60 -0.52 -16.25 15.09
CA LEU A 60 -0.69 -15.46 16.32
C LEU A 60 -2.17 -15.42 16.71
#